data_AF-A0A818HG41-F1
#
_entry.id   AF-A0A818HG41-F1
#
_cell.length_a   1.000
_cell.length_b   1.000
_cell.length_c   1.000
_cell.angle_alpha   90.00
_cell.angle_beta   90.00
_cell.angle_gamma   90.00
#
_symmetry.space_group_name_H-M   'P 1'
#
loop_
_entity.id
_entity.type
_entity.pdbx_description
1 polymer ?
#
loop_
_entity_poly.entity_id
_entity_poly.type
_entity_poly.pdbx_seq_one_letter_code
_entity_poly.pdbx_strand_id
1 'polypeptide(L)'
;MLISTILQRTVLKSTSLPMMFVRSYRTKDMLRRRCQDCYVIWRYGRMYIECPKFARHKTVSKMTKEKGWGWFDWRLAPKLERTK
;
A
#
# COMPACT_ATOMS: atom_id res chain seq x y z
N MET A 1 31.23 -26.39 -52.19
CA MET A 1 30.47 -25.20 -51.75
C MET A 1 30.05 -25.41 -50.31
N LEU A 2 30.67 -24.68 -49.37
CA LEU A 2 30.42 -24.84 -47.93
C LEU A 2 29.14 -24.09 -47.56
N ILE A 3 28.04 -24.82 -47.36
CA ILE A 3 26.81 -24.23 -46.83
C ILE A 3 26.98 -24.16 -45.31
N SER A 4 27.52 -23.04 -44.84
CA SER A 4 27.56 -22.69 -43.42
C SER A 4 26.12 -22.51 -42.95
N THR A 5 25.59 -23.48 -42.19
CA THR A 5 24.31 -23.33 -41.51
C THR A 5 24.51 -22.43 -40.30
N ILE A 6 24.22 -21.14 -40.50
CA ILE A 6 24.19 -20.15 -39.43
C ILE A 6 23.08 -20.56 -38.46
N LEU A 7 23.45 -21.22 -37.36
CA LEU A 7 22.59 -21.42 -36.20
C LEU A 7 22.31 -20.05 -35.58
N GLN A 8 21.24 -19.40 -36.02
CA GLN A 8 20.72 -18.20 -35.37
C GLN A 8 20.14 -18.60 -34.02
N ARG A 9 20.97 -18.49 -32.99
CA ARG A 9 20.61 -18.65 -31.59
C ARG A 9 19.64 -17.51 -31.22
N THR A 10 18.35 -17.80 -31.13
CA THR A 10 17.35 -16.86 -30.63
C THR A 10 17.55 -16.66 -29.13
N VAL A 11 18.37 -15.67 -28.77
CA VAL A 11 18.57 -15.27 -27.38
C VAL A 11 17.31 -14.54 -26.94
N LEU A 12 16.54 -15.16 -26.04
CA LEU A 12 15.40 -14.53 -25.38
C LEU A 12 15.90 -13.27 -24.67
N LYS A 13 15.45 -12.09 -25.12
CA LYS A 13 15.72 -10.83 -24.44
C LYS A 13 15.08 -10.89 -23.06
N SER A 14 15.89 -10.75 -22.01
CA SER A 14 15.41 -10.67 -20.64
C SER A 14 14.67 -9.35 -20.42
N THR A 15 13.34 -9.40 -20.44
CA THR A 15 12.50 -8.27 -20.05
C THR A 15 12.57 -8.13 -18.53
N SER A 16 13.36 -7.19 -18.02
CA SER A 16 13.34 -6.81 -16.62
C SER A 16 12.10 -5.98 -16.34
N LEU A 17 11.13 -6.55 -15.62
CA LEU A 17 9.99 -5.78 -15.11
C LEU A 17 10.47 -4.86 -13.98
N PRO A 18 10.02 -3.59 -13.93
CA PRO A 18 10.36 -2.71 -12.83
C PRO A 18 9.80 -3.28 -11.53
N MET A 19 10.67 -3.47 -10.54
CA MET A 19 10.28 -3.93 -9.22
C MET A 19 9.50 -2.81 -8.51
N MET A 20 8.18 -2.93 -8.47
CA MET A 20 7.31 -1.95 -7.82
C MET A 20 7.26 -2.20 -6.31
N PHE A 21 7.56 -1.17 -5.52
CA PHE A 21 7.39 -1.22 -4.07
C PHE A 21 5.91 -1.13 -3.70
N VAL A 22 5.32 -2.25 -3.28
CA VAL A 22 3.94 -2.30 -2.78
C VAL A 22 3.93 -2.12 -1.27
N ARG A 23 3.10 -1.21 -0.77
CA ARG A 23 2.88 -1.02 0.67
C ARG A 23 1.77 -1.95 1.14
N SER A 24 2.07 -2.87 2.05
CA SER A 24 1.09 -3.77 2.65
C SER A 24 0.49 -3.17 3.93
N TYR A 25 -0.83 -3.25 4.07
CA TYR A 25 -1.57 -2.78 5.24
C TYR A 25 -2.56 -3.85 5.70
N ARG A 26 -2.75 -3.97 7.02
CA ARG A 26 -3.83 -4.79 7.56
C ARG A 26 -5.10 -3.96 7.76
N THR A 27 -6.17 -4.35 7.10
CA THR A 27 -7.46 -3.68 7.23
C THR A 27 -8.08 -3.91 8.62
N LYS A 28 -8.59 -2.85 9.24
CA LYS A 28 -9.26 -2.87 10.54
C LYS A 28 -10.48 -1.94 10.52
N ASP A 29 -11.49 -2.27 11.31
CA ASP A 29 -12.65 -1.38 11.54
C ASP A 29 -12.23 -0.13 12.31
N MET A 30 -11.40 -0.33 13.34
CA MET A 30 -10.89 0.75 14.18
C MET A 30 -9.36 0.79 14.14
N LEU A 31 -8.85 2.00 13.95
CA LEU A 31 -7.42 2.27 13.92
C LEU A 31 -6.92 2.56 15.34
N ARG A 32 -5.84 1.90 15.73
CA ARG A 32 -5.14 2.09 17.02
C ARG A 32 -3.65 2.21 16.79
N ARG A 33 -3.05 3.26 17.36
CA ARG A 33 -1.58 3.39 17.39
C ARG A 33 -1.00 2.38 18.38
N ARG A 34 0.07 1.66 17.97
CA ARG A 34 0.72 0.66 18.83
C ARG A 34 2.04 1.14 19.42
N CYS A 35 2.67 2.15 18.82
CA CYS A 35 3.91 2.76 19.30
C CYS A 35 3.87 4.28 19.11
N GLN A 36 4.85 4.98 19.67
CA GLN A 36 4.96 6.43 19.60
C GLN A 36 5.16 6.95 18.17
N ASP A 37 5.89 6.19 17.33
CA ASP A 37 6.12 6.56 15.93
C ASP A 37 4.94 6.26 14.98
N CYS A 38 3.87 5.64 15.49
CA CYS A 38 2.66 5.44 14.68
C CYS A 38 1.97 6.79 14.46
N TYR A 39 1.71 7.14 13.21
CA TYR A 39 0.92 8.33 12.87
C TYR A 39 -0.20 7.98 11.90
N VAL A 40 -1.24 8.82 11.89
CA VAL A 40 -2.41 8.65 11.04
C VAL A 40 -2.30 9.58 9.85
N ILE A 41 -2.62 9.07 8.67
CA ILE A 41 -2.68 9.84 7.43
C ILE A 41 -3.94 9.50 6.66
N TRP A 42 -4.56 10.51 6.05
CA TRP A 42 -5.67 10.33 5.13
C TRP A 42 -5.14 10.19 3.69
N ARG A 43 -5.53 9.12 2.99
CA ARG A 43 -5.20 8.92 1.57
C ARG A 43 -6.37 8.23 0.87
N TYR A 44 -6.66 8.61 -0.38
CA TYR A 44 -7.67 7.93 -1.20
C TYR A 44 -9.02 7.70 -0.50
N GLY A 45 -9.45 8.65 0.35
CA GLY A 45 -10.73 8.56 1.09
C GLY A 45 -10.73 7.60 2.29
N ARG A 46 -9.57 7.12 2.76
CA ARG A 46 -9.45 6.25 3.94
C ARG A 46 -8.35 6.74 4.88
N MET A 47 -8.46 6.36 6.15
CA MET A 47 -7.39 6.56 7.12
C MET A 47 -6.42 5.39 7.10
N TYR A 48 -5.14 5.71 7.23
CA TYR A 48 -4.04 4.77 7.35
C TYR A 48 -3.26 5.07 8.62
N ILE A 49 -2.84 4.02 9.31
CA ILE A 49 -1.74 4.12 10.27
C ILE A 49 -0.46 3.77 9.53
N GLU A 50 0.47 4.70 9.55
CA GLU A 50 1.84 4.49 9.10
C GLU A 50 2.76 4.33 10.30
N CYS A 51 3.81 3.54 10.11
CA CYS A 51 4.88 3.38 11.07
C CYS A 51 6.20 3.17 10.31
N PRO A 52 7.22 4.01 10.54
CA PRO A 52 8.52 3.85 9.89
C PRO A 52 9.32 2.68 10.47
N LYS A 53 9.18 2.41 11.78
CA LYS A 53 9.94 1.36 12.48
C LYS A 53 9.39 -0.05 12.25
N PHE A 54 8.07 -0.22 12.30
CA PHE A 54 7.44 -1.54 12.31
C PHE A 54 6.36 -1.68 11.23
N ALA A 55 6.64 -2.45 10.17
CA ALA A 55 5.68 -2.70 9.09
C ALA A 55 4.37 -3.35 9.58
N ARG A 56 4.43 -4.18 10.63
CA ARG A 56 3.27 -4.84 11.26
C ARG A 56 2.29 -3.90 11.96
N HIS A 57 2.65 -2.62 12.15
CA HIS A 57 1.74 -1.60 12.66
C HIS A 57 0.92 -0.91 11.56
N LYS A 58 1.32 -1.08 10.30
CA LYS A 58 0.63 -0.48 9.16
C LYS A 58 -0.77 -1.07 9.03
N THR A 59 -1.76 -0.23 9.22
CA THR A 59 -3.18 -0.62 9.16
C THR A 59 -3.98 0.40 8.36
N VAL A 60 -5.09 -0.02 7.80
CA VAL A 60 -5.99 0.83 7.01
C VAL A 60 -7.42 0.66 7.50
N SER A 61 -8.19 1.75 7.54
CA SER A 61 -9.61 1.67 7.87
C SER A 61 -10.36 0.91 6.78
N LYS A 62 -11.41 0.18 7.17
CA LYS A 62 -12.37 -0.30 6.15
C LYS A 62 -12.94 0.89 5.37
N MET A 63 -13.20 0.69 4.09
CA MET A 63 -13.96 1.65 3.30
C MET A 63 -15.37 1.68 3.86
N THR A 64 -15.85 2.86 4.26
CA THR A 64 -17.27 3.04 4.52
C THR A 64 -17.98 2.99 3.16
N LYS A 65 -18.99 2.12 3.03
CA LYS A 65 -19.81 2.00 1.80
C LYS A 65 -20.65 3.27 1.55
N GLU A 66 -20.82 4.05 2.61
CA GLU A 66 -21.63 5.24 2.70
C GLU A 66 -20.69 6.43 2.88
N LYS A 67 -20.45 7.13 1.77
CA LYS A 67 -20.27 8.58 1.61
C LYS A 67 -19.32 8.83 0.45
N GLY A 68 -19.92 9.30 -0.64
CA GLY A 68 -19.22 9.85 -1.78
C GLY A 68 -18.31 11.00 -1.35
N TRP A 69 -17.31 11.25 -2.19
CA TRP A 69 -16.33 12.34 -2.28
C TRP A 69 -16.65 13.62 -1.47
N GLY A 70 -16.73 13.51 -0.15
CA GLY A 70 -16.91 14.62 0.77
C GLY A 70 -15.55 15.19 1.10
N TRP A 71 -15.34 16.45 0.75
CA TRP A 71 -14.26 17.28 1.27
C TRP A 71 -14.16 17.11 2.79
N PHE A 72 -13.08 16.44 3.23
CA PHE A 72 -12.55 16.33 4.59
C PHE A 72 -13.49 16.74 5.76
N ASP A 73 -14.55 15.97 6.04
CA ASP A 73 -15.30 16.14 7.30
C ASP A 73 -14.64 15.32 8.41
N TRP A 74 -13.89 15.98 9.28
CA TRP A 74 -13.27 15.37 10.47
C TRP A 74 -14.27 14.66 11.39
N ARG A 75 -15.57 15.02 11.34
CA ARG A 75 -16.62 14.37 12.15
C ARG A 75 -16.98 12.97 11.65
N LEU A 76 -16.66 12.67 10.39
CA LEU A 76 -16.91 11.37 9.76
C LEU A 76 -15.69 10.45 9.78
N ALA A 77 -14.55 10.94 10.30
CA ALA A 77 -13.37 10.12 10.47
C ALA A 77 -13.69 8.91 11.37
N PRO A 78 -13.28 7.68 10.99
CA PRO A 78 -13.40 6.54 11.87
C PRO A 78 -12.70 6.88 13.19
N LYS A 79 -13.39 6.64 14.32
CA LYS A 79 -12.90 6.98 15.66
C LYS A 79 -11.50 6.40 15.85
N LEU A 80 -10.50 7.27 15.81
CA LEU A 80 -9.13 6.91 16.15
C LEU A 80 -9.08 6.77 17.66
N GLU A 81 -8.85 5.57 18.15
CA GLU A 81 -8.58 5.43 19.57
C GLU A 81 -7.15 5.87 19.86
N ARG A 82 -7.06 6.94 20.66
CA ARG A 82 -5.83 7.41 21.27
C ARG A 82 -5.51 6.44 22.40
N THR A 83 -4.69 5.43 22.12
CA THR A 83 -4.11 4.57 23.17
C THR A 83 -3.31 5.45 24.14
N LYS A 84 -3.57 5.26 25.44
CA LYS A 84 -2.88 5.91 26.57
C LYS A 84 -1.46 5.40 26.69
#